data_AF-A0A1J9Q5H4-F1
#
_entry.id   AF-A0A1J9Q5H4-F1
#
_cell.length_a   1.000
_cell.length_b   1.000
_cell.length_c   1.000
_cell.angle_alpha   90.00
_cell.angle_beta   90.00
_cell.angle_gamma   90.00
#
_symmetry.space_group_name_H-M   'P 1'
#
loop_
_entity.id
_entity.type
_entity.pdbx_description
1 polymer ?
#
loop_
_entity_poly.entity_id
_entity_poly.type
_entity_poly.pdbx_seq_one_letter_code
_entity_poly.pdbx_strand_id
1 'polypeptide(L)'
;MDLRTPEAVALNSNKRMDKALVKVDEKAGQLKTMGLTIRDQDLLANRLNFSRARQAYTKIQEASDYLFLAVVLAVSPTECAQKAFDRVLEHFIRLDNYEKYSMGLDASAKRSFESTTAANGFSSALPLLYENLVS
;
A
#
# COMPACT_ATOMS: atom_id res chain seq x y z
N MET A 1 -20.84 38.59 53.73
CA MET A 1 -20.95 38.00 52.38
C MET A 1 -19.64 38.32 51.67
N ASP A 2 -18.69 37.39 51.71
CA ASP A 2 -17.35 37.58 51.14
C ASP A 2 -17.36 37.28 49.63
N LEU A 3 -17.12 38.31 48.82
CA LEU A 3 -16.89 38.22 47.38
C LEU A 3 -15.46 37.73 47.12
N ARG A 4 -15.31 36.44 46.80
CA ARG A 4 -14.06 35.88 46.25
C ARG A 4 -13.89 36.27 44.78
N THR A 5 -12.83 37.00 44.49
CA THR A 5 -12.38 37.41 43.16
C THR A 5 -11.79 36.23 42.36
N PRO A 6 -12.27 35.95 41.12
CA PRO A 6 -11.80 34.81 40.30
C PRO A 6 -10.64 35.13 39.33
N GLU A 7 -9.81 36.16 39.57
CA GLU A 7 -8.78 36.60 38.60
C GLU A 7 -7.48 35.78 38.59
N ALA A 8 -7.17 35.00 39.63
CA ALA A 8 -5.86 34.35 39.74
C ALA A 8 -5.67 33.10 38.84
N VAL A 9 -6.76 32.53 38.30
CA VAL A 9 -6.69 31.26 37.54
C VAL A 9 -6.33 31.49 36.06
N ALA A 10 -6.71 32.64 35.49
CA ALA A 10 -6.52 32.92 34.05
C ALA A 10 -5.04 33.16 33.66
N LEU A 11 -4.25 33.79 34.54
CA LEU A 11 -2.86 34.17 34.27
C LEU A 11 -1.89 32.98 34.14
N ASN A 12 -2.15 31.87 34.84
CA ASN A 12 -1.30 30.67 34.78
C ASN A 12 -1.49 29.87 33.48
N SER A 13 -2.67 29.97 32.86
CA SER A 13 -2.99 29.28 31.61
C SER A 13 -2.17 29.85 30.44
N ASN A 14 -2.08 31.18 30.34
CA ASN A 14 -1.39 31.86 29.23
C ASN A 14 0.11 31.51 29.19
N LYS A 15 0.77 31.47 30.36
CA LYS A 15 2.20 31.13 30.45
C LYS A 15 2.52 29.70 30.00
N ARG A 16 1.56 28.77 30.15
CA ARG A 16 1.67 27.39 29.64
C ARG A 16 1.47 27.34 28.13
N MET A 17 0.56 28.13 27.59
CA MET A 17 0.31 28.20 26.14
C MET A 17 1.50 28.79 25.38
N ASP A 18 2.09 29.87 25.89
CA ASP A 18 3.27 30.51 25.26
C ASP A 18 4.47 29.56 25.19
N LYS A 19 4.70 28.79 26.26
CA LYS A 19 5.76 27.78 26.29
C LYS A 19 5.52 26.64 25.30
N ALA A 20 4.25 26.29 25.05
CA ALA A 20 3.90 25.28 24.06
C ALA A 20 4.12 25.79 22.63
N LEU A 21 3.72 27.03 22.34
CA LEU A 21 3.93 27.68 21.05
C LEU A 21 5.40 27.75 20.66
N VAL A 22 6.28 28.18 21.57
CA VAL A 22 7.73 28.23 21.32
C VAL A 22 8.31 26.86 20.97
N LYS A 23 7.86 25.79 21.65
CA LYS A 23 8.31 24.42 21.35
C LYS A 23 7.80 23.91 20.00
N VAL A 24 6.61 24.33 19.58
CA VAL A 24 6.06 23.98 18.27
C VAL A 24 6.88 24.64 17.16
N ASP A 25 7.22 25.92 17.30
CA ASP A 25 8.04 26.64 16.32
C ASP A 25 9.47 26.08 16.25
N GLU A 26 10.07 25.73 17.38
CA GLU A 26 11.41 25.12 17.41
C GLU A 26 11.42 23.76 16.69
N LYS A 27 10.41 22.91 16.95
CA LYS A 27 10.28 21.63 16.23
C LYS A 27 9.94 21.80 14.76
N ALA A 28 9.11 22.78 14.40
CA ALA A 28 8.82 23.11 13.01
C ALA A 28 10.08 23.58 12.29
N GLY A 29 10.91 24.40 12.95
CA GLY A 29 12.24 24.81 12.47
C GLY A 29 13.18 23.62 12.27
N GLN A 30 13.23 22.68 13.21
CA GLN A 30 14.02 21.44 13.10
C GLN A 30 13.56 20.56 11.94
N LEU A 31 12.25 20.37 11.77
CA LEU A 31 11.68 19.65 10.61
C LEU A 31 12.04 20.32 9.28
N LYS A 32 12.04 21.66 9.25
CA LYS A 32 12.37 22.44 8.05
C LYS A 32 13.87 22.42 7.73
N THR A 33 14.73 22.36 8.74
CA THR A 33 16.20 22.33 8.57
C THR A 33 16.76 20.93 8.35
N MET A 34 16.19 19.91 8.99
CA MET A 34 16.59 18.51 8.77
C MET A 34 16.07 17.95 7.45
N GLY A 35 14.99 18.55 6.92
CA GLY A 35 14.27 18.00 5.76
C GLY A 35 13.73 16.59 6.05
N LEU A 36 13.06 15.98 5.07
CA LEU A 36 12.98 14.53 5.05
C LEU A 36 14.39 14.03 4.76
N THR A 37 14.96 13.23 5.65
CA THR A 37 16.26 12.62 5.37
C THR A 37 16.16 11.82 4.08
N ILE A 38 17.27 11.65 3.35
CA ILE A 38 17.29 10.84 2.13
C ILE A 38 16.67 9.45 2.40
N ARG A 39 16.93 8.90 3.61
CA ARG A 39 16.34 7.64 4.07
C ARG A 39 14.83 7.68 4.18
N ASP A 40 14.26 8.77 4.68
CA ASP A 40 12.81 8.92 4.79
C ASP A 40 12.15 9.09 3.42
N GLN A 41 12.82 9.78 2.49
CA GLN A 41 12.35 9.91 1.11
C GLN A 41 12.36 8.56 0.40
N ASP A 42 13.43 7.79 0.54
CA ASP A 42 13.53 6.43 -0.01
C ASP A 42 12.48 5.51 0.61
N LEU A 43 12.27 5.58 1.93
CA LEU A 43 11.25 4.80 2.62
C LEU A 43 9.84 5.15 2.12
N LEU A 44 9.54 6.43 1.94
CA LEU A 44 8.27 6.90 1.40
C LEU A 44 8.08 6.48 -0.05
N ALA A 45 9.11 6.61 -0.90
CA ALA A 45 9.08 6.16 -2.28
C ALA A 45 8.82 4.65 -2.38
N ASN A 46 9.50 3.84 -1.56
CA ASN A 46 9.28 2.40 -1.49
C ASN A 46 7.86 2.04 -1.04
N ARG A 47 7.31 2.75 -0.04
CA ARG A 47 5.93 2.56 0.41
C ARG A 47 4.91 2.91 -0.67
N LEU A 48 5.11 4.02 -1.38
CA LEU A 48 4.23 4.45 -2.46
C LEU A 48 4.28 3.47 -3.64
N ASN A 49 5.48 3.02 -4.02
CA ASN A 49 5.66 2.02 -5.07
C ASN A 49 4.98 0.71 -4.69
N PHE A 50 5.13 0.25 -3.45
CA PHE A 50 4.47 -0.95 -2.96
C PHE A 50 2.95 -0.83 -2.98
N SER A 51 2.40 0.30 -2.50
CA SER A 51 0.96 0.57 -2.53
C SER A 51 0.42 0.53 -3.96
N ARG A 52 1.19 1.07 -4.91
CA ARG A 52 0.77 1.15 -6.31
C ARG A 52 0.85 -0.19 -7.02
N ALA A 53 1.94 -0.94 -6.84
CA ALA A 53 2.08 -2.29 -7.35
C ALA A 53 0.94 -3.17 -6.82
N ARG A 54 0.62 -3.07 -5.53
CA ARG A 54 -0.49 -3.79 -4.91
C ARG A 54 -1.83 -3.43 -5.57
N GLN A 55 -2.10 -2.14 -5.79
CA GLN A 55 -3.32 -1.72 -6.47
C GLN A 55 -3.42 -2.26 -7.91
N ALA A 56 -2.30 -2.26 -8.65
CA ALA A 56 -2.26 -2.85 -10.00
C ALA A 56 -2.58 -4.35 -9.96
N TYR A 57 -1.92 -5.10 -9.07
CA TYR A 57 -2.18 -6.52 -8.88
C TYR A 57 -3.62 -6.82 -8.49
N THR A 58 -4.23 -6.03 -7.59
CA THR A 58 -5.65 -6.19 -7.22
C THR A 58 -6.56 -6.02 -8.43
N LYS A 59 -6.35 -5.01 -9.27
CA LYS A 59 -7.15 -4.81 -10.49
C LYS A 59 -7.00 -5.97 -11.48
N ILE A 60 -5.78 -6.52 -11.61
CA ILE A 60 -5.54 -7.68 -12.48
C ILE A 60 -6.29 -8.89 -11.94
N GLN A 61 -6.21 -9.12 -10.63
CA GLN A 61 -6.86 -10.23 -9.96
C GLN A 61 -8.39 -10.15 -10.08
N GLU A 62 -8.97 -8.95 -9.91
CA GLU A 62 -10.40 -8.70 -10.13
C GLU A 62 -10.83 -8.97 -11.58
N ALA A 63 -9.93 -8.78 -12.56
CA ALA A 63 -10.22 -9.05 -13.97
C ALA A 63 -10.08 -10.55 -14.33
N SER A 64 -9.02 -11.21 -13.86
CA SER A 64 -8.81 -12.64 -14.06
C SER A 64 -7.67 -13.17 -13.17
N ASP A 65 -7.95 -14.23 -12.44
CA ASP A 65 -6.94 -14.94 -11.64
C ASP A 65 -5.82 -15.57 -12.49
N TYR A 66 -6.11 -16.04 -13.72
CA TYR A 66 -5.11 -16.57 -14.63
C TYR A 66 -4.16 -15.48 -15.12
N LEU A 67 -4.70 -14.31 -15.46
CA LEU A 67 -3.90 -13.15 -15.80
C LEU A 67 -3.07 -12.68 -14.61
N PHE A 68 -3.65 -12.68 -13.40
CA PHE A 68 -2.93 -12.32 -12.18
C PHE A 68 -1.72 -13.21 -11.94
N LEU A 69 -1.91 -14.54 -12.04
CA LEU A 69 -0.84 -15.52 -11.96
C LEU A 69 0.25 -15.26 -13.00
N ALA A 70 -0.12 -15.02 -14.26
CA ALA A 70 0.85 -14.72 -15.32
C ALA A 70 1.65 -13.45 -15.03
N VAL A 71 0.99 -12.37 -14.62
CA VAL A 71 1.65 -11.08 -14.37
C VAL A 71 2.52 -11.12 -13.13
N VAL A 72 2.08 -11.76 -12.03
CA VAL A 72 2.91 -11.82 -10.80
C VAL A 72 4.17 -12.66 -11.00
N LEU A 73 4.14 -13.63 -11.92
CA LEU A 73 5.31 -14.42 -12.29
C LEU A 73 6.24 -13.70 -13.27
N ALA A 74 5.69 -12.90 -14.18
CA ALA A 74 6.45 -12.28 -15.28
C ALA A 74 6.91 -10.84 -14.99
N VAL A 75 6.23 -10.11 -14.11
CA VAL A 75 6.44 -8.66 -13.90
C VAL A 75 6.75 -8.38 -12.44
N SER A 76 7.88 -7.72 -12.19
CA SER A 76 8.30 -7.35 -10.86
C SER A 76 7.39 -6.29 -10.23
N PRO A 77 7.25 -6.23 -8.89
CA PRO A 77 6.47 -5.18 -8.24
C PRO A 77 6.94 -3.76 -8.58
N THR A 78 8.24 -3.57 -8.79
CA THR A 78 8.82 -2.28 -9.18
C THR A 78 8.38 -1.83 -10.57
N GLU A 79 8.20 -2.75 -11.51
CA GLU A 79 7.67 -2.46 -12.85
C GLU A 79 6.17 -2.18 -12.80
N CYS A 80 5.41 -2.97 -12.04
CA CYS A 80 3.98 -2.74 -11.81
C CYS A 80 3.68 -1.37 -11.18
N ALA A 81 4.62 -0.81 -10.39
CA ALA A 81 4.48 0.51 -9.80
C ALA A 81 4.68 1.68 -10.79
N GLN A 82 5.20 1.42 -11.99
CA GLN A 82 5.50 2.48 -12.96
C GLN A 82 4.23 3.01 -13.64
N LYS A 83 4.19 4.32 -13.94
CA LYS A 83 3.05 4.92 -14.68
C LYS A 83 2.87 4.35 -16.09
N ALA A 84 3.96 3.95 -16.73
CA ALA A 84 3.88 3.33 -18.05
C ALA A 84 3.12 2.00 -18.01
N PHE A 85 3.17 1.29 -16.89
CA PHE A 85 2.48 0.01 -16.72
C PHE A 85 0.96 0.16 -16.73
N ASP A 86 0.40 1.32 -16.37
CA ASP A 86 -1.06 1.55 -16.40
C ASP A 86 -1.66 1.27 -17.79
N ARG A 87 -0.94 1.60 -18.87
CA ARG A 87 -1.39 1.34 -20.26
C ARG A 87 -1.34 -0.15 -20.62
N VAL A 88 -0.33 -0.86 -20.12
CA VAL A 88 -0.17 -2.31 -20.32
C VAL A 88 -1.25 -3.05 -19.55
N LEU A 89 -1.50 -2.64 -18.31
CA LEU A 89 -2.58 -3.13 -17.47
C LEU A 89 -3.94 -2.96 -18.15
N GLU A 90 -4.24 -1.76 -18.65
CA GLU A 90 -5.49 -1.52 -19.37
C GLU A 90 -5.62 -2.40 -20.61
N HIS A 91 -4.54 -2.57 -21.37
CA HIS A 91 -4.53 -3.48 -22.52
C HIS A 91 -4.83 -4.92 -22.12
N PHE A 92 -4.18 -5.42 -21.05
CA PHE A 92 -4.48 -6.76 -20.53
C PHE A 92 -5.95 -6.87 -20.12
N ILE A 93 -6.47 -5.98 -19.28
CA ILE A 93 -7.87 -6.09 -18.81
C ILE A 93 -8.86 -6.19 -19.99
N ARG A 94 -8.58 -5.56 -21.14
CA ARG A 94 -9.46 -5.56 -22.32
C ARG A 94 -9.42 -6.81 -23.21
N LEU A 95 -8.49 -7.75 -23.00
CA LEU A 95 -8.38 -8.93 -23.87
C LEU A 95 -9.49 -9.98 -23.61
N ASP A 96 -10.23 -9.88 -22.50
CA ASP A 96 -11.46 -10.60 -22.12
C ASP A 96 -11.53 -12.14 -22.35
N ASN A 97 -10.42 -12.81 -22.69
CA ASN A 97 -10.41 -14.24 -23.06
C ASN A 97 -9.23 -14.99 -22.43
N TYR A 98 -9.07 -14.87 -21.13
CA TYR A 98 -7.96 -15.49 -20.38
C TYR A 98 -8.14 -16.98 -20.11
N GLU A 99 -9.37 -17.49 -20.22
CA GLU A 99 -9.68 -18.90 -19.99
C GLU A 99 -8.93 -19.84 -20.94
N LYS A 100 -8.61 -19.36 -22.16
CA LYS A 100 -7.81 -20.11 -23.13
C LYS A 100 -6.37 -20.33 -22.68
N TYR A 101 -5.89 -19.54 -21.73
CA TYR A 101 -4.53 -19.58 -21.20
C TYR A 101 -4.48 -20.18 -19.79
N SER A 102 -5.30 -21.20 -19.54
CA SER A 102 -5.20 -21.97 -18.29
C SER A 102 -3.79 -22.55 -18.17
N MET A 103 -3.02 -22.02 -17.21
CA MET A 103 -1.74 -22.61 -16.88
C MET A 103 -2.02 -23.89 -16.10
N GLY A 104 -1.81 -25.04 -16.74
CA GLY A 104 -1.78 -26.33 -16.07
C GLY A 104 -0.57 -26.39 -15.14
N LEU A 105 -0.71 -25.85 -13.93
CA LEU A 105 0.30 -26.01 -12.88
C LEU A 105 0.14 -27.40 -12.27
N ASP A 106 1.24 -28.15 -12.21
CA ASP A 106 1.26 -29.38 -11.43
C ASP A 106 1.07 -29.08 -9.92
N ALA A 107 0.74 -30.12 -9.15
CA ALA A 107 0.45 -29.99 -7.72
C ALA A 107 1.64 -29.47 -6.88
N SER A 108 2.87 -29.55 -7.40
CA SER A 108 4.07 -29.02 -6.74
C SER A 108 4.21 -27.53 -7.01
N ALA A 109 4.20 -27.13 -8.28
CA ALA A 109 4.26 -25.74 -8.71
C ALA A 109 3.12 -24.91 -8.11
N LYS A 110 1.92 -25.49 -8.03
CA LYS A 110 0.76 -24.91 -7.37
C LYS A 110 1.03 -24.61 -5.89
N ARG A 111 1.53 -25.59 -5.12
CA ARG A 111 1.84 -25.41 -3.69
C ARG A 111 2.92 -24.35 -3.47
N SER A 112 3.94 -24.32 -4.33
CA SER A 112 4.98 -23.29 -4.28
C SER A 112 4.41 -21.90 -4.55
N PHE A 113 3.49 -21.79 -5.50
CA PHE A 113 2.81 -20.53 -5.80
C PHE A 113 1.97 -20.05 -4.62
N GLU A 114 1.09 -20.91 -4.08
CA GLU A 114 0.24 -20.60 -2.94
C GLU A 114 1.07 -20.16 -1.71
N SER A 115 2.15 -20.87 -1.42
CA SER A 115 3.08 -20.53 -0.34
C SER A 115 3.73 -19.15 -0.55
N THR A 116 4.15 -18.86 -1.79
CA THR A 116 4.76 -17.58 -2.15
C THR A 116 3.75 -16.43 -2.06
N THR A 117 2.51 -16.63 -2.53
CA THR A 117 1.44 -15.63 -2.41
C THR A 117 1.08 -15.36 -0.96
N ALA A 118 1.00 -16.40 -0.13
CA ALA A 118 0.73 -16.27 1.30
C ALA A 118 1.87 -15.51 2.03
N ALA A 119 3.13 -15.82 1.72
CA ALA A 119 4.29 -15.12 2.27
C ALA A 119 4.30 -13.62 1.90
N ASN A 120 3.79 -13.29 0.71
CA ASN A 120 3.68 -11.90 0.24
C ASN A 120 2.37 -11.20 0.66
N GLY A 121 1.50 -11.86 1.44
CA GLY A 121 0.25 -11.29 1.96
C GLY A 121 -0.91 -11.23 0.94
N PHE A 122 -0.82 -11.97 -0.16
CA PHE A 122 -1.91 -12.15 -1.14
C PHE A 122 -2.73 -13.39 -0.74
N SER A 123 -3.61 -13.25 0.26
CA SER A 123 -4.24 -14.42 0.92
C SER A 123 -5.70 -14.70 0.53
N SER A 124 -6.29 -14.02 -0.47
CA SER A 124 -7.76 -13.88 -0.52
C SER A 124 -8.53 -14.30 -1.78
N ALA A 125 -7.97 -14.94 -2.82
CA ALA A 125 -8.81 -15.27 -4.00
C ALA A 125 -8.79 -16.70 -4.51
N LEU A 126 -7.78 -17.52 -4.22
CA LEU A 126 -7.66 -18.80 -4.92
C LEU A 126 -8.68 -19.90 -4.57
N PRO A 127 -9.36 -19.96 -3.40
CA PRO A 127 -10.22 -21.11 -3.09
C PRO A 127 -11.37 -21.35 -4.09
N LEU A 128 -11.83 -20.32 -4.81
CA LEU A 128 -13.04 -20.39 -5.64
C LEU A 128 -12.82 -20.77 -7.11
N LEU A 129 -11.58 -20.73 -7.62
CA LEU A 129 -11.29 -21.27 -8.96
C LEU A 129 -11.26 -22.81 -9.01
N TYR A 130 -11.20 -23.46 -7.84
CA TYR A 130 -10.88 -24.88 -7.76
C TYR A 130 -12.04 -25.83 -8.05
N GLU A 131 -13.29 -25.37 -8.03
CA GLU A 131 -14.42 -26.25 -8.38
C GLU A 131 -14.63 -26.39 -9.90
N ASN A 132 -14.07 -25.49 -10.73
CA ASN A 132 -14.29 -25.51 -12.19
C ASN A 132 -13.16 -26.14 -13.02
N LEU A 133 -12.09 -26.66 -12.38
CA LEU A 133 -10.89 -27.19 -13.06
C LEU A 133 -10.74 -28.72 -12.98
N VAL A 134 -11.70 -29.42 -12.36
CA VAL A 134 -11.68 -30.90 -12.17
C VAL A 134 -12.94 -31.56 -12.78
N SER A 135 -13.58 -30.93 -13.78
CA SER A 135 -14.58 -31.60 -14.64
C SER A 135 -14.11 -31.67 -16.08
#